data_AF-A0A9D1BZZ2-F1
#
_entry.id   AF-A0A9D1BZZ2-F1
#
_cell.length_a   1.000
_cell.length_b   1.000
_cell.length_c   1.000
_cell.angle_alpha   90.00
_cell.angle_beta   90.00
_cell.angle_gamma   90.00
#
_symmetry.space_group_name_H-M   'P 1'
#
loop_
_entity.id
_entity.type
_entity.pdbx_description
1 polymer ?
#
loop_
_entity_poly.entity_id
_entity_poly.type
_entity_poly.pdbx_seq_one_letter_code
_entity_poly.pdbx_strand_id
1 'polypeptide(L)'
;KSINNPQLRVEGQVYVLVNDKNALDFNKLTNYGKKDGLYQALNIPSNTGTPVEYAGSTTGPKYNEKGSPFQVSWSVRPKVAKVNIETVGEWCKGNDFEEDHAHGVRNIVKNPALLSQIEK
;
A
#
# COMPACT_ATOMS: atom_id res chain seq x y z
N LYS A 1 29.33 -3.73 -8.98
CA LYS A 1 28.48 -4.94 -9.02
C LYS A 1 27.05 -4.48 -8.79
N SER A 2 26.24 -4.36 -9.84
CA SER A 2 24.83 -3.95 -9.68
C SER A 2 24.06 -5.10 -9.04
N ILE A 3 23.27 -4.83 -8.01
CA ILE A 3 22.36 -5.82 -7.45
C ILE A 3 21.19 -5.88 -8.44
N ASN A 4 21.08 -6.97 -9.20
CA ASN A 4 20.01 -7.13 -10.21
C ASN A 4 18.59 -7.12 -9.61
N ASN A 5 18.47 -7.14 -8.28
CA ASN A 5 17.20 -7.09 -7.55
C ASN A 5 17.35 -6.16 -6.33
N PRO A 6 16.93 -4.88 -6.41
CA PRO A 6 16.97 -3.99 -5.26
C PRO A 6 16.19 -4.58 -4.08
N GLN A 7 16.67 -4.36 -2.85
CA GLN A 7 15.92 -4.77 -1.67
C GLN A 7 14.73 -3.82 -1.48
N LEU A 8 13.54 -4.30 -1.84
CA LEU A 8 12.29 -3.57 -1.69
C LEU A 8 11.50 -4.15 -0.51
N ARG A 9 10.99 -3.24 0.33
CA ARG A 9 10.03 -3.54 1.37
C ARG A 9 8.75 -2.77 1.09
N VAL A 10 7.61 -3.46 1.13
CA VAL A 10 6.30 -2.84 0.96
C VAL A 10 5.54 -2.88 2.27
N GLU A 11 5.02 -1.73 2.69
CA GLU A 11 4.10 -1.58 3.82
C GLU A 11 2.67 -1.45 3.29
N GLY A 12 1.81 -2.39 3.70
CA GLY A 12 0.38 -2.41 3.35
C GLY A 12 -0.50 -1.98 4.52
N GLN A 13 -1.51 -1.17 4.23
CA GLN A 13 -2.52 -0.70 5.18
C GLN A 13 -3.92 -0.93 4.61
N VAL A 14 -4.90 -1.19 5.49
CA VAL A 14 -6.31 -1.31 5.11
C VAL A 14 -7.07 -0.09 5.64
N TYR A 15 -7.67 0.66 4.73
CA TYR A 15 -8.48 1.83 5.05
C TYR A 15 -9.93 1.65 4.60
N VAL A 16 -10.86 2.17 5.40
CA VAL A 16 -12.25 2.39 4.99
C VAL A 16 -12.49 3.89 4.86
N LEU A 17 -13.06 4.29 3.72
CA LEU A 17 -13.41 5.69 3.49
C LEU A 17 -14.75 5.99 4.16
N VAL A 18 -14.77 7.07 4.96
CA VAL A 18 -15.94 7.51 5.70
C VAL A 18 -16.18 8.99 5.47
N ASN A 19 -17.44 9.41 5.51
CA ASN A 19 -17.81 10.82 5.53
C ASN A 19 -17.81 11.33 6.98
N ASP A 20 -16.63 11.45 7.58
CA ASP A 20 -16.43 11.93 8.95
C ASP A 20 -15.17 12.79 9.02
N LYS A 21 -15.35 14.08 9.30
CA LYS A 21 -14.26 15.06 9.42
C LYS A 21 -13.28 14.77 10.56
N ASN A 22 -13.65 13.92 11.52
CA ASN A 22 -12.78 13.49 12.62
C ASN A 22 -11.97 12.23 12.27
N ALA A 23 -12.22 11.59 11.12
CA ALA A 23 -11.43 10.46 10.64
C ALA A 23 -10.04 10.92 10.17
N LEU A 24 -9.15 9.96 9.88
CA LEU A 24 -7.78 10.27 9.48
C LEU A 24 -7.74 11.06 8.16
N ASP A 25 -6.79 11.97 8.07
CA ASP A 25 -6.52 12.78 6.88
C ASP A 25 -5.56 12.05 5.95
N PHE A 26 -6.01 11.76 4.73
CA PHE A 26 -5.23 10.99 3.76
C PHE A 26 -3.96 11.70 3.34
N ASN A 27 -3.96 13.04 3.17
CA ASN A 27 -2.77 13.80 2.80
C ASN A 27 -1.67 13.68 3.86
N LYS A 28 -2.06 13.62 5.13
CA LYS A 28 -1.12 13.38 6.22
C LYS A 28 -0.56 11.97 6.15
N LEU A 29 -1.42 10.96 5.96
CA LEU A 29 -1.03 9.55 5.89
C LEU A 29 -0.07 9.26 4.73
N THR A 30 -0.31 9.88 3.56
CA THR A 30 0.49 9.68 2.34
C THR A 30 1.73 10.57 2.28
N ASN A 31 1.98 11.42 3.28
CA ASN A 31 3.14 12.28 3.28
C ASN A 31 4.42 11.45 3.22
N TYR A 32 5.31 11.81 2.29
CA TYR A 32 6.58 11.17 2.06
C TYR A 32 7.71 12.20 2.07
N GLY A 33 8.90 11.74 2.43
CA GLY A 33 10.06 12.62 2.50
C GLY A 33 11.32 11.85 2.81
N LYS A 34 12.46 12.55 2.87
CA LYS A 34 13.74 11.91 3.15
C LYS A 34 13.92 11.71 4.65
N LYS A 35 14.20 10.46 5.04
CA LYS A 35 14.71 10.08 6.36
C LYS A 35 16.02 9.34 6.16
N ASP A 36 17.07 9.80 6.83
CA ASP A 36 18.43 9.24 6.69
C ASP A 36 18.91 9.16 5.22
N GLY A 37 18.55 10.18 4.43
CA GLY A 37 18.92 10.30 3.01
C GLY A 37 18.04 9.54 2.02
N LEU A 38 17.11 8.71 2.48
CA LEU A 38 16.23 7.89 1.63
C LEU A 38 14.78 8.35 1.73
N TYR A 39 14.03 8.30 0.62
CA TYR A 39 12.60 8.58 0.64
C TYR A 39 11.84 7.49 1.40
N GLN A 40 10.94 7.92 2.28
CA GLN A 40 10.12 7.08 3.14
C GLN A 40 8.72 7.68 3.27
N ALA A 41 7.72 6.83 3.47
CA ALA A 41 6.40 7.28 3.92
C ALA A 41 6.46 7.59 5.41
N LEU A 42 6.23 8.83 5.78
CA LEU A 42 6.60 9.35 7.11
C LEU A 42 5.54 9.06 8.17
N ASN A 43 4.28 8.92 7.76
CA ASN A 43 3.12 8.93 8.64
C ASN A 43 2.25 7.67 8.53
N ILE A 44 2.81 6.56 8.03
CA ILE A 44 2.08 5.29 7.96
C ILE A 44 1.73 4.82 9.38
N PRO A 45 0.45 4.47 9.66
CA PRO A 45 0.03 3.99 10.97
C PRO A 45 0.75 2.69 11.37
N SER A 46 1.22 2.64 12.61
CA SER A 46 1.85 1.46 13.20
C SER A 46 0.94 0.72 14.20
N ASN A 47 -0.29 1.19 14.38
CA ASN A 47 -1.25 0.71 15.40
C ASN A 47 -2.41 -0.12 14.81
N THR A 48 -2.38 -0.47 13.52
CA THR A 48 -3.39 -1.27 12.81
C THR A 48 -3.15 -2.79 12.93
N GLY A 49 -2.65 -3.23 14.08
CA GLY A 49 -2.38 -4.65 14.37
C GLY A 49 -0.98 -5.12 13.97
N THR A 50 -0.59 -6.31 14.42
CA THR A 50 0.67 -6.97 14.06
C THR A 50 0.68 -7.26 12.56
N PRO A 51 1.74 -6.87 11.82
CA PRO A 51 1.78 -7.09 10.38
C PRO A 51 1.87 -8.59 10.04
N VAL A 52 1.19 -8.98 8.97
CA VAL A 52 1.42 -10.26 8.28
C VAL A 52 2.56 -10.04 7.29
N GLU A 53 3.67 -10.74 7.50
CA GLU A 53 4.87 -10.61 6.68
C GLU A 53 5.03 -11.81 5.75
N TYR A 54 5.36 -11.56 4.48
CA TYR A 54 5.58 -12.62 3.51
C TYR A 54 6.51 -12.16 2.36
N ALA A 55 7.21 -13.11 1.75
CA ALA A 55 7.96 -12.87 0.53
C ALA A 55 7.00 -12.83 -0.67
N GLY A 56 7.16 -11.85 -1.53
CA GLY A 56 6.32 -11.66 -2.71
C GLY A 56 7.04 -10.93 -3.84
N SER A 57 6.27 -10.28 -4.70
CA SER A 57 6.76 -9.48 -5.82
C SER A 57 6.14 -8.08 -5.80
N THR A 58 6.54 -7.19 -6.70
CA THR A 58 5.77 -5.95 -6.91
C THR A 58 4.44 -6.28 -7.57
N THR A 59 3.45 -5.40 -7.37
CA THR A 59 2.13 -5.48 -7.99
C THR A 59 2.08 -4.61 -9.25
N GLY A 60 1.28 -5.01 -10.23
CA GLY A 60 1.09 -4.24 -11.45
C GLY A 60 0.05 -4.90 -12.35
N PRO A 61 -0.56 -4.17 -13.31
CA PRO A 61 -1.65 -4.71 -14.14
C PRO A 61 -1.27 -5.95 -14.95
N LYS A 62 0.02 -6.13 -15.24
CA LYS A 62 0.55 -7.25 -16.04
C LYS A 62 0.97 -8.48 -15.23
N TYR A 63 0.98 -8.41 -13.90
CA TYR A 63 1.40 -9.52 -13.02
C TYR A 63 0.17 -10.30 -12.51
N ASN A 64 -0.51 -11.01 -13.41
CA ASN A 64 -1.70 -11.80 -13.08
C ASN A 64 -1.37 -13.27 -12.78
N GLU A 65 -0.61 -13.92 -13.67
CA GLU A 65 -0.20 -15.33 -13.50
C GLU A 65 1.31 -15.47 -13.25
N LYS A 66 2.09 -14.50 -13.71
CA LYS A 66 3.53 -14.42 -13.49
C LYS A 66 3.84 -13.18 -12.67
N GLY A 67 4.48 -13.37 -11.51
CA GLY A 67 4.92 -12.28 -10.65
C GLY A 67 5.96 -11.38 -11.31
N SER A 68 6.16 -10.20 -10.73
CA SER A 68 7.24 -9.30 -11.15
C SER A 68 8.61 -9.98 -11.01
N PRO A 69 9.63 -9.56 -11.78
CA PRO A 69 11.00 -10.08 -11.59
C PRO A 69 11.63 -9.68 -10.25
N PHE A 70 11.05 -8.71 -9.53
CA PHE A 70 11.55 -8.24 -8.24
C PHE A 70 11.07 -9.14 -7.10
N GLN A 71 11.98 -9.43 -6.17
CA GLN A 71 11.65 -10.10 -4.91
C GLN A 71 11.49 -9.03 -3.84
N VAL A 72 10.33 -9.04 -3.19
CA VAL A 72 9.89 -7.97 -2.29
C VAL A 72 9.46 -8.60 -0.98
N SER A 73 9.82 -8.00 0.15
CA SER A 73 9.25 -8.35 1.45
C SER A 73 8.02 -7.48 1.70
N TRP A 74 6.87 -8.11 1.92
CA TRP A 74 5.62 -7.45 2.28
C TRP A 74 5.41 -7.48 3.78
N SER A 75 4.88 -6.38 4.32
CA SER A 75 4.41 -6.23 5.70
C SER A 75 3.02 -5.59 5.62
N VAL A 76 1.96 -6.37 5.81
CA VAL A 76 0.57 -5.92 5.66
C VAL A 76 -0.12 -5.89 7.01
N ARG A 77 -0.59 -4.72 7.45
CA ARG A 77 -1.31 -4.59 8.72
C ARG A 77 -2.79 -4.94 8.57
N PRO A 78 -3.35 -5.81 9.41
CA PRO A 78 -4.65 -6.43 9.16
C PRO A 78 -5.86 -5.61 9.65
N LYS A 79 -5.69 -4.66 10.58
CA LYS A 79 -6.82 -3.88 11.13
C LYS A 79 -7.13 -2.68 10.25
N VAL A 80 -8.41 -2.37 10.16
CA VAL A 80 -8.93 -1.26 9.35
C VAL A 80 -8.84 0.05 10.11
N ALA A 81 -8.32 1.10 9.46
CA ALA A 81 -8.42 2.48 9.94
C ALA A 81 -9.42 3.29 9.09
N LYS A 82 -10.11 4.25 9.72
CA LYS A 82 -11.08 5.13 9.04
C LYS A 82 -10.35 6.35 8.48
N VAL A 83 -10.60 6.66 7.20
CA VAL A 83 -10.05 7.83 6.50
C VAL A 83 -11.18 8.72 6.01
N ASN A 84 -11.05 10.03 6.20
CA ASN A 84 -12.01 11.01 5.71
C ASN A 84 -11.97 11.04 4.17
N ILE A 85 -13.09 10.71 3.53
CA ILE A 85 -13.22 10.66 2.07
C ILE A 85 -12.91 12.00 1.38
N GLU A 86 -13.24 13.12 2.02
CA GLU A 86 -12.96 14.46 1.47
C GLU A 86 -11.46 14.68 1.28
N THR A 87 -10.65 14.21 2.23
CA THR A 87 -9.18 14.36 2.15
C THR A 87 -8.54 13.51 1.06
N VAL A 88 -9.15 12.38 0.70
CA VAL A 88 -8.75 11.58 -0.47
C VAL A 88 -9.04 12.36 -1.75
N GLY A 89 -10.20 13.00 -1.84
CA GLY A 89 -10.56 13.85 -2.97
C GLY A 89 -9.58 15.02 -3.17
N GLU A 90 -9.15 15.67 -2.08
CA GLU A 90 -8.11 16.70 -2.13
C GLU A 90 -6.76 16.14 -2.58
N TRP A 91 -6.35 14.99 -2.05
CA TRP A 91 -5.10 14.32 -2.44
C TRP A 91 -5.05 14.01 -3.95
N CYS A 92 -6.18 13.57 -4.53
CA CYS A 92 -6.30 13.29 -5.96
C CYS A 92 -6.12 14.51 -6.88
N LYS A 93 -6.06 15.74 -6.35
CA LYS A 93 -5.77 16.94 -7.14
C LYS A 93 -4.28 17.13 -7.41
N GLY A 94 -3.41 16.44 -6.67
CA GLY A 94 -1.96 16.42 -6.88
C GLY A 94 -1.51 15.30 -7.82
N ASN A 95 -0.32 15.43 -8.39
CA ASN A 95 0.30 14.41 -9.24
C ASN A 95 1.83 14.48 -9.18
N ASP A 96 2.40 14.20 -8.01
CA ASP A 96 3.83 14.35 -7.75
C ASP A 96 4.73 13.43 -8.61
N PHE A 97 4.15 12.40 -9.21
CA PHE A 97 4.85 11.41 -10.05
C PHE A 97 4.52 11.55 -11.55
N GLU A 98 3.75 12.57 -11.93
CA GLU A 98 3.35 12.85 -13.32
C GLU A 98 2.68 11.65 -14.02
N GLU A 99 1.95 10.83 -13.25
CA GLU A 99 1.20 9.68 -13.77
C GLU A 99 0.02 10.16 -14.63
N ASP A 100 -0.25 9.46 -15.73
CA ASP A 100 -1.28 9.86 -16.71
C ASP A 100 -2.52 8.95 -16.70
N HIS A 101 -2.49 7.84 -15.94
CA HIS A 101 -3.63 6.94 -15.80
C HIS A 101 -3.60 6.17 -14.46
N ALA A 102 -4.78 5.66 -14.07
CA ALA A 102 -4.86 4.70 -12.96
C ALA A 102 -4.33 3.33 -13.41
N HIS A 103 -3.35 2.80 -12.69
CA HIS A 103 -2.65 1.55 -13.05
C HIS A 103 -3.49 0.27 -12.92
N GLY A 104 -4.64 0.31 -12.25
CA GLY A 104 -5.60 -0.78 -12.31
C GLY A 104 -6.59 -0.83 -11.15
N VAL A 105 -7.75 -1.41 -11.43
CA VAL A 105 -8.76 -1.80 -10.44
C VAL A 105 -8.87 -3.32 -10.47
N ARG A 106 -8.86 -3.97 -9.30
CA ARG A 106 -9.00 -5.42 -9.19
C ARG A 106 -10.19 -5.77 -8.31
N ASN A 107 -10.95 -6.77 -8.74
CA ASN A 107 -11.99 -7.36 -7.91
C ASN A 107 -11.37 -8.06 -6.71
N ILE A 108 -12.11 -8.08 -5.59
CA ILE A 108 -11.75 -8.89 -4.43
C ILE A 108 -11.66 -10.35 -4.85
N VAL A 109 -10.58 -11.02 -4.46
CA VAL A 109 -10.40 -12.46 -4.69
C VAL A 109 -11.45 -13.21 -3.87
N LYS A 110 -12.37 -13.89 -4.54
CA LYS A 110 -13.46 -14.65 -3.91
C LYS A 110 -13.21 -16.15 -3.87
N ASN A 111 -12.27 -16.67 -4.67
CA ASN A 111 -11.94 -18.09 -4.68
C ASN A 111 -11.10 -18.42 -3.43
N PRO A 112 -11.63 -19.21 -2.48
CA PRO A 112 -10.93 -19.51 -1.23
C PRO A 112 -9.59 -20.25 -1.44
N ALA A 113 -9.46 -21.00 -2.54
CA ALA A 113 -8.21 -21.71 -2.87
C ALA A 113 -7.04 -20.76 -3.22
N LEU A 114 -7.34 -19.49 -3.51
CA LEU A 114 -6.35 -18.45 -3.81
C LEU A 114 -6.07 -17.53 -2.61
N LEU A 115 -6.72 -17.76 -1.46
CA LEU A 115 -6.55 -16.94 -0.26
C LEU A 115 -5.58 -17.65 0.70
N SER A 116 -4.54 -16.94 1.13
CA SER A 116 -3.70 -17.40 2.23
C SER A 116 -4.53 -17.50 3.51
N GLN A 117 -4.33 -18.57 4.28
CA GLN A 117 -4.88 -18.66 5.62
C GLN A 117 -4.18 -17.63 6.51
N ILE A 118 -4.96 -16.71 7.08
CA ILE A 118 -4.51 -15.80 8.13
C ILE A 118 -5.00 -16.42 9.43
N GLU A 119 -4.07 -16.84 10.29
CA GLU A 119 -4.40 -17.30 11.65
C GLU A 119 -5.03 -16.13 12.44
N LYS A 120 -6.03 -16.44 13.26
CA LYS A 120 -6.76 -15.44 14.06
C LYS A 120 -5.99 -15.00 15.29
#